data_AF-A0A519EDY7-F1
#
_entry.id   AF-A0A519EDY7-F1
#
_cell.length_a   1.000
_cell.length_b   1.000
_cell.length_c   1.000
_cell.angle_alpha   90.00
_cell.angle_beta   90.00
_cell.angle_gamma   90.00
#
_symmetry.space_group_name_H-M   'P 1'
#
loop_
_entity.id
_entity.type
_entity.pdbx_description
1 polymer ?
#
loop_
_entity_poly.entity_id
_entity_poly.type
_entity_poly.pdbx_seq_one_letter_code
_entity_poly.pdbx_strand_id
1 'polypeptide(L)'
;MPKFSVMTCAEAAERFGLSSSSMNYLRDLSRYQVLVCEGDWQLDGSLVLDWPGWGDSQWLSRFDIPEGAETSEIAGIAVVGNLRLSGSVLNLNTDGGPFLIVTGHLTARSIASGGATITVNGDADIVEAVVSCYNHGELWLKGRVRTTLWLQDDHMMSAGKLAALVSFDARSDLDTEDYEEVFRTMSDGREQYFEVQNVPEPLRDLVVPEVVAYKDLWDRVCAELPILTDEAMARRPI
;
A
#
# COMPACT_ATOMS: atom_id res chain seq x y z
N MET A 1 -4.08 18.60 11.98
CA MET A 1 -4.23 18.12 10.59
C MET A 1 -3.88 19.25 9.64
N PRO A 2 -3.25 18.98 8.48
CA PRO A 2 -3.00 20.00 7.47
C PRO A 2 -4.34 20.51 6.93
N LYS A 3 -4.34 21.76 6.44
CA LYS A 3 -5.49 22.30 5.73
C LYS A 3 -5.47 21.77 4.30
N PHE A 4 -6.52 21.07 3.91
CA PHE A 4 -6.70 20.63 2.53
C PHE A 4 -7.39 21.70 1.70
N SER A 5 -7.08 21.74 0.41
CA SER A 5 -7.91 22.32 -0.64
C SER A 5 -8.42 21.22 -1.56
N VAL A 6 -9.32 21.55 -2.47
CA VAL A 6 -9.72 20.65 -3.56
C VAL A 6 -9.29 21.21 -4.90
N MET A 7 -8.94 20.31 -5.81
CA MET A 7 -8.81 20.60 -7.24
C MET A 7 -9.36 19.43 -8.04
N THR A 8 -9.69 19.64 -9.32
CA THR A 8 -10.15 18.56 -10.17
C THR A 8 -9.02 17.57 -10.47
N CYS A 9 -9.38 16.32 -10.76
CA CYS A 9 -8.43 15.30 -11.20
C CYS A 9 -7.74 15.71 -12.52
N ALA A 10 -8.42 16.46 -13.38
CA ALA A 10 -7.84 17.01 -14.61
C ALA A 10 -6.71 18.00 -14.30
N GLU A 11 -6.93 18.96 -13.40
CA GLU A 11 -5.89 19.90 -12.98
C GLU A 11 -4.75 19.18 -12.23
N ALA A 12 -5.07 18.18 -11.40
CA ALA A 12 -4.06 17.37 -10.72
C ALA A 12 -3.19 16.57 -11.71
N ALA A 13 -3.78 16.02 -12.77
CA ALA A 13 -3.05 15.31 -13.81
C ALA A 13 -2.07 16.22 -14.55
N GLU A 14 -2.50 17.44 -14.90
CA GLU A 14 -1.64 18.46 -15.50
C GLU A 14 -0.52 18.90 -14.54
N ARG A 15 -0.86 19.16 -13.28
CA ARG A 15 0.07 19.70 -12.28
C ARG A 15 1.12 18.68 -11.84
N PHE A 16 0.73 17.42 -11.66
CA PHE A 16 1.59 16.38 -11.08
C PHE A 16 2.12 15.37 -12.09
N GLY A 17 1.76 15.50 -13.37
CA GLY A 17 2.20 14.61 -14.44
C GLY A 17 1.64 13.20 -14.29
N LEU A 18 0.37 13.08 -13.87
CA LEU A 18 -0.31 11.79 -13.82
C LEU A 18 -0.70 11.39 -15.23
N SER A 19 -0.39 10.14 -15.60
CA SER A 19 -0.98 9.57 -16.80
C SER A 19 -2.44 9.19 -16.52
N SER A 20 -3.28 9.23 -17.55
CA SER A 20 -4.62 8.65 -17.49
C SER A 20 -4.60 7.18 -17.03
N SER A 21 -3.48 6.47 -17.26
CA SER A 21 -3.30 5.09 -16.80
C SER A 21 -3.42 4.94 -15.28
N SER A 22 -2.77 5.84 -14.54
CA SER A 22 -2.77 5.85 -13.07
C SER A 22 -4.11 6.24 -12.44
N MET A 23 -5.10 6.60 -13.27
CA MET A 23 -6.44 6.97 -12.86
C MET A 23 -7.49 6.32 -13.76
N ASN A 24 -7.16 5.19 -14.41
CA ASN A 24 -7.95 4.57 -15.47
C ASN A 24 -9.40 4.22 -15.05
N TYR A 25 -9.65 4.03 -13.75
CA TYR A 25 -10.98 3.77 -13.22
C TYR A 25 -11.87 5.03 -13.15
N LEU A 26 -11.29 6.22 -13.25
CA LEU A 26 -12.01 7.50 -13.28
C LEU A 26 -12.40 7.84 -14.72
N ARG A 27 -13.71 7.72 -15.00
CA ARG A 27 -14.27 7.92 -16.35
C ARG A 27 -14.23 9.38 -16.85
N ASP A 28 -14.20 10.35 -15.93
CA ASP A 28 -14.22 11.78 -16.22
C ASP A 28 -13.39 12.56 -15.19
N LEU A 29 -12.16 12.92 -15.56
CA LEU A 29 -11.23 13.63 -14.68
C LEU A 29 -11.68 15.06 -14.35
N SER A 30 -12.60 15.65 -15.12
CA SER A 30 -13.13 16.98 -14.83
C SER A 30 -14.17 16.97 -13.71
N ARG A 31 -14.80 15.81 -13.48
CA ARG A 31 -15.79 15.60 -12.42
C ARG A 31 -15.15 15.30 -11.07
N TYR A 32 -14.20 14.36 -11.04
CA TYR A 32 -13.61 13.92 -9.79
C TYR A 32 -12.62 14.95 -9.22
N GLN A 33 -12.49 14.97 -7.91
CA GLN A 33 -11.69 15.90 -7.13
C GLN A 33 -10.58 15.20 -6.37
N VAL A 34 -9.56 15.97 -6.00
CA VAL A 34 -8.40 15.53 -5.21
C VAL A 34 -8.31 16.41 -3.98
N LEU A 35 -8.14 15.82 -2.81
CA LEU A 35 -7.73 16.57 -1.62
C LEU A 35 -6.24 16.92 -1.75
N VAL A 36 -5.92 18.21 -1.73
CA VAL A 36 -4.55 18.71 -1.90
C VAL A 36 -4.05 19.29 -0.59
N CYS A 37 -2.95 18.74 -0.08
CA CYS A 37 -2.16 19.31 0.99
C CYS A 37 -0.96 20.03 0.37
N GLU A 38 -0.91 21.36 0.47
CA GLU A 38 0.26 22.14 0.07
C GLU A 38 1.35 22.06 1.16
N GLY A 39 2.55 21.65 0.78
CA GLY A 39 3.67 21.46 1.70
C GLY A 39 3.69 20.09 2.39
N ASP A 40 4.54 19.99 3.40
CA ASP A 40 4.79 18.74 4.12
C ASP A 40 3.61 18.36 5.03
N TRP A 41 3.28 17.07 5.06
CA TRP A 41 2.27 16.50 5.95
C TRP A 41 2.90 15.45 6.87
N GLN A 42 2.74 15.67 8.17
CA GLN A 42 2.97 14.65 9.19
C GLN A 42 1.64 14.12 9.75
N LEU A 43 1.53 12.79 9.81
CA LEU A 43 0.40 12.08 10.40
C LEU A 43 0.92 11.08 11.42
N ASP A 44 0.42 11.21 12.66
CA ASP A 44 0.62 10.20 13.70
C ASP A 44 -0.36 9.06 13.45
N GLY A 45 0.15 7.93 12.94
CA GLY A 45 -0.61 6.77 12.54
C GLY A 45 -0.55 6.51 11.03
N SER A 46 -1.56 5.78 10.55
CA SER A 46 -1.58 5.19 9.21
C SER A 46 -2.54 5.91 8.26
N LEU A 47 -2.17 5.95 6.99
CA LEU A 47 -2.99 6.48 5.92
C LEU A 47 -3.73 5.33 5.21
N VAL A 48 -5.00 5.13 5.58
CA VAL A 48 -5.88 4.10 5.01
C VAL A 48 -6.57 4.57 3.71
N LEU A 49 -6.11 4.07 2.58
CA LEU A 49 -6.63 4.30 1.25
C LEU A 49 -7.61 3.18 0.84
N ASP A 50 -8.67 2.99 1.63
CA ASP A 50 -9.70 2.00 1.32
C ASP A 50 -11.08 2.63 1.21
N TRP A 51 -11.85 2.17 0.23
CA TRP A 51 -13.28 2.40 0.21
C TRP A 51 -13.98 1.25 0.95
N PRO A 52 -14.83 1.54 1.96
CA PRO A 52 -15.69 0.52 2.56
C PRO A 52 -16.66 -0.11 1.56
N GLY A 53 -16.90 0.57 0.43
CA GLY A 53 -17.59 0.09 -0.76
C GLY A 53 -17.44 1.09 -1.93
N TRP A 54 -17.69 0.68 -3.17
CA TRP A 54 -17.60 1.57 -4.34
C TRP A 54 -18.46 2.84 -4.15
N GLY A 55 -17.81 4.01 -4.18
CA GLY A 55 -18.48 5.31 -3.99
C GLY A 55 -18.78 5.67 -2.53
N ASP A 56 -18.31 4.89 -1.56
CA ASP A 56 -18.42 5.22 -0.14
C ASP A 56 -17.37 6.28 0.25
N SER A 57 -17.83 7.36 0.87
CA SER A 57 -17.01 8.49 1.33
C SER A 57 -16.58 8.40 2.80
N GLN A 58 -16.90 7.34 3.54
CA GLN A 58 -16.55 7.19 4.96
C GLN A 58 -15.03 7.27 5.22
N TRP A 59 -14.20 6.89 4.26
CA TRP A 59 -12.74 7.04 4.34
C TRP A 59 -12.29 8.49 4.51
N LEU A 60 -13.17 9.43 4.12
CA LEU A 60 -12.98 10.88 4.26
C LEU A 60 -13.30 11.42 5.66
N SER A 61 -13.92 10.62 6.54
CA SER A 61 -14.36 11.05 7.89
C SER A 61 -13.24 11.60 8.79
N ARG A 62 -11.99 11.30 8.44
CA ARG A 62 -10.77 11.76 9.12
C ARG A 62 -10.13 13.00 8.50
N PHE A 63 -10.79 13.65 7.54
CA PHE A 63 -10.29 14.85 6.88
C PHE A 63 -11.27 16.01 7.09
N ASP A 64 -10.72 17.21 7.30
CA ASP A 64 -11.50 18.44 7.21
C ASP A 64 -11.75 18.74 5.73
N ILE A 65 -12.93 18.36 5.25
CA ILE A 65 -13.32 18.52 3.84
C ILE A 65 -13.58 20.00 3.55
N PRO A 66 -12.94 20.58 2.52
CA PRO A 66 -13.17 21.98 2.14
C PRO A 66 -14.63 22.27 1.81
N GLU A 67 -15.10 23.46 2.17
CA GLU A 67 -16.45 23.91 1.84
C GLU A 67 -16.69 23.88 0.31
N GLY A 68 -17.82 23.29 -0.10
CA GLY A 68 -18.20 23.15 -1.51
C GLY A 68 -17.60 21.94 -2.22
N ALA A 69 -16.80 21.09 -1.54
CA ALA A 69 -16.35 19.83 -2.09
C ALA A 69 -17.43 18.73 -1.95
N GLU A 70 -17.65 17.98 -3.03
CA GLU A 70 -18.59 16.85 -3.04
C GLU A 70 -17.84 15.57 -2.63
N THR A 71 -18.12 15.06 -1.43
CA THR A 71 -17.38 13.92 -0.86
C THR A 71 -17.42 12.65 -1.73
N SER A 72 -18.50 12.45 -2.49
CA SER A 72 -18.64 11.32 -3.43
C SER A 72 -17.80 11.49 -4.71
N GLU A 73 -17.26 12.67 -4.96
CA GLU A 73 -16.43 12.98 -6.12
C GLU A 73 -14.94 13.07 -5.76
N ILE A 74 -14.58 13.03 -4.47
CA ILE A 74 -13.18 12.99 -4.05
C ILE A 74 -12.63 11.57 -4.29
N ALA A 75 -11.64 11.47 -5.18
CA ALA A 75 -11.07 10.20 -5.63
C ALA A 75 -9.67 9.92 -5.07
N GLY A 76 -9.03 10.88 -4.39
CA GLY A 76 -7.68 10.69 -3.89
C GLY A 76 -7.10 11.88 -3.14
N ILE A 77 -5.83 11.73 -2.78
CA ILE A 77 -5.06 12.71 -2.01
C ILE A 77 -3.76 13.05 -2.76
N ALA A 78 -3.41 14.33 -2.80
CA ALA A 78 -2.12 14.83 -3.24
C ALA A 78 -1.42 15.59 -2.10
N VAL A 79 -0.18 15.19 -1.79
CA VAL A 79 0.72 15.88 -0.87
C VAL A 79 1.81 16.55 -1.69
N VAL A 80 1.75 17.88 -1.78
CA VAL A 80 2.71 18.71 -2.52
C VAL A 80 3.90 19.04 -1.61
N GLY A 81 4.59 17.98 -1.18
CA GLY A 81 5.66 18.03 -0.20
C GLY A 81 6.03 16.63 0.27
N ASN A 82 6.65 16.55 1.45
CA ASN A 82 6.99 15.29 2.10
C ASN A 82 5.80 14.74 2.88
N LEU A 83 5.60 13.42 2.87
CA LEU A 83 4.64 12.73 3.71
C LEU A 83 5.37 11.90 4.76
N ARG A 84 5.12 12.17 6.04
CA ARG A 84 5.70 11.43 7.17
C ARG A 84 4.60 10.78 7.98
N LEU A 85 4.62 9.45 8.02
CA LEU A 85 3.71 8.63 8.80
C LEU A 85 4.49 7.95 9.92
N SER A 86 3.95 7.96 11.14
CA SER A 86 4.45 7.05 12.19
C SER A 86 3.93 5.62 12.01
N GLY A 87 2.89 5.44 11.18
CA GLY A 87 2.35 4.16 10.74
C GLY A 87 2.60 3.92 9.25
N SER A 88 1.66 3.28 8.58
CA SER A 88 1.77 2.73 7.23
C SER A 88 0.89 3.44 6.21
N VAL A 89 1.20 3.28 4.92
CA VAL A 89 0.23 3.49 3.84
C VAL A 89 -0.49 2.17 3.61
N LEU A 90 -1.82 2.17 3.73
CA LEU A 90 -2.61 0.94 3.71
C LEU A 90 -3.70 1.03 2.65
N ASN A 91 -3.71 0.12 1.68
CA ASN A 91 -4.85 -0.15 0.83
C ASN A 91 -5.06 -1.66 0.82
N LEU A 92 -6.05 -2.11 1.59
CA LEU A 92 -6.40 -3.51 1.79
C LEU A 92 -7.32 -4.04 0.70
N ASN A 93 -8.15 -3.17 0.13
CA ASN A 93 -9.04 -3.51 -0.96
C ASN A 93 -8.22 -3.73 -2.24
N THR A 94 -8.26 -4.95 -2.75
CA THR A 94 -7.49 -5.37 -3.92
C THR A 94 -8.08 -4.88 -5.24
N ASP A 95 -9.32 -4.38 -5.25
CA ASP A 95 -10.00 -3.92 -6.47
C ASP A 95 -9.92 -2.41 -6.69
N GLY A 96 -9.56 -1.63 -5.67
CA GLY A 96 -9.44 -0.19 -5.80
C GLY A 96 -9.25 0.51 -4.46
N GLY A 97 -9.16 1.84 -4.53
CA GLY A 97 -9.12 2.72 -3.38
C GLY A 97 -8.81 4.15 -3.81
N PRO A 98 -8.87 5.11 -2.89
CA PRO A 98 -8.42 6.47 -3.16
C PRO A 98 -6.95 6.45 -3.60
N PHE A 99 -6.63 7.13 -4.70
CA PHE A 99 -5.22 7.24 -5.10
C PHE A 99 -4.45 8.16 -4.15
N LEU A 100 -3.13 7.99 -4.10
CA LEU A 100 -2.21 8.85 -3.37
C LEU A 100 -1.09 9.35 -4.27
N ILE A 101 -0.81 10.65 -4.17
CA ILE A 101 0.35 11.29 -4.80
C ILE A 101 1.16 12.00 -3.72
N VAL A 102 2.45 11.72 -3.66
CA VAL A 102 3.40 12.47 -2.83
C VAL A 102 4.47 13.02 -3.75
N THR A 103 4.59 14.34 -3.84
CA THR A 103 5.57 14.96 -4.77
C THR A 103 6.99 14.93 -4.20
N GLY A 104 7.13 14.85 -2.87
CA GLY A 104 8.40 14.77 -2.15
C GLY A 104 8.70 13.37 -1.60
N HIS A 105 9.35 13.35 -0.44
CA HIS A 105 9.81 12.16 0.28
C HIS A 105 8.68 11.51 1.09
N LEU A 106 8.51 10.19 0.97
CA LEU A 106 7.67 9.39 1.86
C LEU A 106 8.49 8.73 2.98
N THR A 107 8.07 8.89 4.23
CA THR A 107 8.51 8.06 5.36
C THR A 107 7.32 7.33 5.95
N ALA A 108 7.39 6.00 6.07
CA ALA A 108 6.34 5.18 6.67
C ALA A 108 6.91 3.90 7.28
N ARG A 109 6.14 3.22 8.11
CA ARG A 109 6.46 1.89 8.63
C ARG A 109 6.41 0.85 7.51
N SER A 110 5.25 0.71 6.87
CA SER A 110 5.05 -0.20 5.75
C SER A 110 4.18 0.40 4.66
N ILE A 111 4.13 -0.26 3.51
CA ILE A 111 3.13 -0.04 2.47
C ILE A 111 2.42 -1.37 2.21
N ALA A 112 1.09 -1.39 2.36
CA ALA A 112 0.22 -2.41 1.76
C ALA A 112 -0.45 -1.80 0.53
N SER A 113 -0.17 -2.33 -0.66
CA SER A 113 -0.70 -1.86 -1.94
C SER A 113 -1.59 -2.91 -2.58
N GLY A 114 -2.91 -2.68 -2.54
CA GLY A 114 -3.92 -3.56 -3.12
C GLY A 114 -4.35 -3.11 -4.52
N GLY A 115 -5.53 -2.50 -4.64
CA GLY A 115 -6.08 -2.02 -5.92
C GLY A 115 -5.95 -0.51 -6.17
N ALA A 116 -5.48 0.27 -5.19
CA ALA A 116 -5.30 1.70 -5.34
C ALA A 116 -4.04 2.04 -6.15
N THR A 117 -4.01 3.26 -6.68
CA THR A 117 -2.81 3.81 -7.31
C THR A 117 -2.06 4.71 -6.34
N ILE A 118 -0.82 4.38 -6.04
CA ILE A 118 0.05 5.11 -5.11
C ILE A 118 1.30 5.55 -5.86
N THR A 119 1.57 6.86 -5.88
CA THR A 119 2.75 7.43 -6.53
C THR A 119 3.53 8.30 -5.56
N VAL A 120 4.84 8.06 -5.46
CA VAL A 120 5.79 8.90 -4.73
C VAL A 120 6.87 9.34 -5.71
N ASN A 121 6.98 10.65 -5.95
CA ASN A 121 7.95 11.20 -6.90
C ASN A 121 9.36 11.36 -6.30
N GLY A 122 9.47 11.54 -4.98
CA GLY A 122 10.75 11.58 -4.27
C GLY A 122 11.21 10.20 -3.80
N ASP A 123 12.18 10.21 -2.88
CA ASP A 123 12.63 9.00 -2.20
C ASP A 123 11.52 8.43 -1.30
N ALA A 124 11.65 7.16 -0.92
CA ALA A 124 10.77 6.50 0.03
C ALA A 124 11.61 5.71 1.05
N ASP A 125 11.52 6.10 2.32
CA ASP A 125 12.11 5.34 3.42
C ASP A 125 11.01 4.59 4.15
N ILE A 126 10.85 3.32 3.80
CA ILE A 126 9.89 2.39 4.38
C ILE A 126 10.64 1.50 5.37
N VAL A 127 10.17 1.42 6.61
CA VAL A 127 10.96 0.80 7.68
C VAL A 127 10.96 -0.73 7.54
N GLU A 128 9.77 -1.32 7.49
CA GLU A 128 9.56 -2.76 7.58
C GLU A 128 9.38 -3.36 6.18
N ALA A 129 8.26 -3.08 5.52
CA ALA A 129 7.98 -3.74 4.24
C ALA A 129 7.19 -2.89 3.24
N VAL A 130 7.45 -3.14 1.97
CA VAL A 130 6.57 -2.81 0.86
C VAL A 130 5.99 -4.13 0.37
N VAL A 131 4.68 -4.32 0.54
CA VAL A 131 3.96 -5.51 0.11
C VAL A 131 2.85 -5.06 -0.82
N SER A 132 2.80 -5.63 -2.01
CA SER A 132 1.65 -5.45 -2.89
C SER A 132 1.05 -6.76 -3.31
N CYS A 133 -0.26 -6.78 -3.50
CA CYS A 133 -0.95 -7.93 -4.03
C CYS A 133 -1.94 -7.54 -5.12
N TYR A 134 -2.17 -8.47 -6.04
CA TYR A 134 -3.21 -8.44 -7.05
C TYR A 134 -3.04 -7.33 -8.10
N ASN A 135 -3.61 -7.56 -9.29
CA ASN A 135 -3.19 -6.90 -10.52
C ASN A 135 -4.04 -5.66 -10.89
N HIS A 136 -4.85 -5.16 -9.97
CA HIS A 136 -5.72 -4.01 -10.23
C HIS A 136 -5.08 -2.67 -9.83
N GLY A 137 -4.13 -2.67 -8.88
CA GLY A 137 -3.50 -1.45 -8.40
C GLY A 137 -2.13 -1.17 -9.01
N GLU A 138 -1.59 0.01 -8.68
CA GLU A 138 -0.28 0.44 -9.14
C GLU A 138 0.51 1.13 -8.02
N LEU A 139 1.78 0.77 -7.85
CA LEU A 139 2.71 1.38 -6.88
C LEU A 139 3.97 1.92 -7.58
N TRP A 140 4.03 3.24 -7.73
CA TRP A 140 5.13 3.93 -8.41
C TRP A 140 5.99 4.73 -7.42
N LEU A 141 7.10 4.13 -6.98
CA LEU A 141 8.07 4.79 -6.10
C LEU A 141 9.27 5.29 -6.93
N LYS A 142 9.16 6.48 -7.50
CA LYS A 142 10.06 6.94 -8.58
C LYS A 142 11.47 7.28 -8.12
N GLY A 143 11.67 7.61 -6.84
CA GLY A 143 12.98 7.88 -6.27
C GLY A 143 13.72 6.62 -5.80
N ARG A 144 14.66 6.82 -4.87
CA ARG A 144 15.29 5.71 -4.14
C ARG A 144 14.32 5.18 -3.10
N VAL A 145 14.14 3.86 -3.06
CA VAL A 145 13.39 3.16 -2.02
C VAL A 145 14.36 2.45 -1.10
N ARG A 146 14.21 2.68 0.21
CA ARG A 146 14.84 1.87 1.26
C ARG A 146 13.78 1.12 2.03
N THR A 147 13.90 -0.19 2.10
CA THR A 147 12.99 -1.06 2.85
C THR A 147 13.74 -2.28 3.38
N THR A 148 13.15 -3.00 4.33
CA THR A 148 13.71 -4.29 4.73
C THR A 148 13.20 -5.37 3.78
N LEU A 149 11.89 -5.48 3.61
CA LEU A 149 11.25 -6.38 2.65
C LEU A 149 10.62 -5.60 1.48
N TRP A 150 10.85 -6.09 0.27
CA TRP A 150 10.14 -5.72 -0.96
C TRP A 150 9.46 -6.96 -1.51
N LEU A 151 8.13 -7.04 -1.43
CA LEU A 151 7.34 -8.19 -1.87
C LEU A 151 6.34 -7.77 -2.94
N GLN A 152 6.48 -8.36 -4.12
CA GLN A 152 5.57 -8.19 -5.24
C GLN A 152 4.77 -9.47 -5.48
N ASP A 153 3.45 -9.36 -5.52
CA ASP A 153 2.55 -10.46 -5.87
C ASP A 153 1.53 -10.00 -6.91
N ASP A 154 1.78 -10.36 -8.17
CA ASP A 154 0.94 -10.04 -9.33
C ASP A 154 0.43 -8.59 -9.37
N HIS A 155 1.28 -7.62 -9.08
CA HIS A 155 0.91 -6.20 -8.96
C HIS A 155 1.88 -5.30 -9.72
N MET A 156 1.38 -4.19 -10.26
CA MET A 156 2.20 -3.23 -11.01
C MET A 156 2.96 -2.34 -10.04
N MET A 157 4.19 -2.72 -9.69
CA MET A 157 5.05 -1.88 -8.87
C MET A 157 6.40 -1.57 -9.53
N SER A 158 7.01 -0.45 -9.14
CA SER A 158 8.44 -0.25 -9.37
C SER A 158 9.07 0.71 -8.38
N ALA A 159 10.39 0.60 -8.27
CA ALA A 159 11.25 1.54 -7.58
C ALA A 159 12.22 2.17 -8.59
N GLY A 160 12.48 3.47 -8.49
CA GLY A 160 13.54 4.12 -9.29
C GLY A 160 14.92 3.54 -8.97
N LYS A 161 15.22 3.37 -7.68
CA LYS A 161 16.34 2.57 -7.19
C LYS A 161 15.96 1.83 -5.92
N LEU A 162 15.99 0.49 -5.95
CA LEU A 162 15.69 -0.33 -4.79
C LEU A 162 16.94 -0.59 -3.93
N ALA A 163 16.83 -0.37 -2.63
CA ALA A 163 17.73 -0.85 -1.59
C ALA A 163 16.89 -1.59 -0.54
N ALA A 164 16.73 -2.91 -0.75
CA ALA A 164 16.02 -3.81 0.16
C ALA A 164 16.98 -4.82 0.78
N LEU A 165 16.71 -5.29 2.00
CA LEU A 165 17.43 -6.45 2.55
C LEU A 165 17.06 -7.70 1.74
N VAL A 166 15.77 -7.88 1.45
CA VAL A 166 15.25 -8.90 0.55
C VAL A 166 14.23 -8.30 -0.41
N SER A 167 14.32 -8.72 -1.66
CA SER A 167 13.31 -8.53 -2.69
C SER A 167 12.79 -9.90 -3.10
N PHE A 168 11.48 -10.06 -3.16
CA PHE A 168 10.80 -11.30 -3.53
C PHE A 168 9.68 -10.99 -4.52
N ASP A 169 9.69 -11.63 -5.68
CA ASP A 169 8.61 -11.55 -6.66
C ASP A 169 7.89 -12.89 -6.66
N ALA A 170 6.71 -12.95 -6.03
CA ALA A 170 5.95 -14.17 -5.87
C ALA A 170 5.55 -14.79 -7.22
N ARG A 171 5.44 -13.98 -8.29
CA ARG A 171 5.11 -14.51 -9.61
C ARG A 171 6.25 -15.32 -10.23
N SER A 172 7.50 -14.97 -9.91
CA SER A 172 8.68 -15.68 -10.44
C SER A 172 9.29 -16.66 -9.46
N ASP A 173 9.19 -16.38 -8.16
CA ASP A 173 10.01 -17.02 -7.12
C ASP A 173 9.19 -17.92 -6.19
N LEU A 174 7.86 -17.82 -6.21
CA LEU A 174 7.01 -18.69 -5.39
C LEU A 174 6.98 -20.09 -6.00
N ASP A 175 7.41 -21.08 -5.21
CA ASP A 175 7.22 -22.48 -5.56
C ASP A 175 5.76 -22.86 -5.34
N THR A 176 5.03 -22.99 -6.45
CA THR A 176 3.61 -23.37 -6.46
C THR A 176 3.38 -24.85 -6.13
N GLU A 177 4.39 -25.57 -5.66
CA GLU A 177 4.26 -26.92 -5.09
C GLU A 177 4.64 -26.95 -3.59
N ASP A 178 5.14 -25.86 -3.01
CA ASP A 178 5.55 -25.77 -1.59
C ASP A 178 4.38 -25.47 -0.64
N TYR A 179 3.52 -26.47 -0.46
CA TYR A 179 2.36 -26.40 0.45
C TYR A 179 2.50 -27.36 1.62
N GLU A 180 1.90 -26.99 2.75
CA GLU A 180 1.63 -27.89 3.87
C GLU A 180 0.16 -28.33 3.87
N GLU A 181 -0.07 -29.63 4.07
CA GLU A 181 -1.40 -30.21 4.25
C GLU A 181 -1.89 -29.98 5.69
N VAL A 182 -2.96 -29.20 5.85
CA VAL A 182 -3.51 -28.86 7.16
C VAL A 182 -4.94 -29.35 7.28
N PHE A 183 -5.23 -30.11 8.35
CA PHE A 183 -6.58 -30.52 8.72
C PHE A 183 -7.08 -29.65 9.87
N ARG A 184 -8.22 -28.98 9.69
CA ARG A 184 -8.87 -28.20 10.76
C ARG A 184 -10.23 -28.79 11.12
N THR A 185 -10.50 -28.89 12.41
CA THR A 185 -11.83 -29.25 12.92
C THR A 185 -12.75 -28.03 12.89
N MET A 186 -13.82 -28.12 12.12
CA MET A 186 -14.86 -27.11 11.98
C MET A 186 -15.78 -27.08 13.21
N SER A 187 -16.58 -26.03 13.35
CA SER A 187 -17.52 -25.85 14.48
C SER A 187 -18.59 -26.96 14.57
N ASP A 188 -18.87 -27.66 13.48
CA ASP A 188 -19.77 -28.82 13.42
C ASP A 188 -19.06 -30.17 13.65
N GLY A 189 -17.77 -30.14 14.00
CA GLY A 189 -16.96 -31.32 14.29
C GLY A 189 -16.39 -32.02 13.06
N ARG A 190 -16.67 -31.55 11.83
CA ARG A 190 -16.04 -32.10 10.63
C ARG A 190 -14.60 -31.66 10.51
N GLU A 191 -13.73 -32.56 10.03
CA GLU A 191 -12.39 -32.18 9.59
C GLU A 191 -12.47 -31.65 8.16
N GLN A 192 -11.84 -30.50 7.92
CA GLN A 192 -11.69 -29.92 6.60
C GLN A 192 -10.20 -29.80 6.26
N TYR A 193 -9.87 -30.26 5.06
CA TYR A 193 -8.54 -30.17 4.46
C TYR A 193 -8.29 -28.78 3.88
N PHE A 194 -7.08 -28.27 4.06
CA PHE A 194 -6.58 -27.03 3.51
C PHE A 194 -5.13 -27.24 3.03
N GLU A 195 -4.81 -26.71 1.86
CA GLU A 195 -3.42 -26.50 1.44
C GLU A 195 -3.01 -25.09 1.85
N VAL A 196 -1.90 -25.00 2.58
CA VAL A 196 -1.35 -23.72 3.04
C VAL A 196 -0.01 -23.52 2.37
N GLN A 197 0.09 -22.48 1.53
CA GLN A 197 1.36 -22.12 0.91
C GLN A 197 2.35 -21.72 2.00
N ASN A 198 3.48 -22.41 2.08
CA ASN A 198 4.52 -22.15 3.07
C ASN A 198 5.16 -20.77 2.85
N VAL A 199 5.75 -20.23 3.92
CA VAL A 199 6.64 -19.06 3.77
C VAL A 199 7.82 -19.44 2.87
N PRO A 200 8.10 -18.68 1.79
CA PRO A 200 9.21 -18.97 0.89
C PRO A 200 10.56 -19.02 1.62
N GLU A 201 11.44 -19.95 1.25
CA GLU A 201 12.75 -20.16 1.90
C GLU A 201 13.55 -18.86 2.14
N PRO A 202 13.64 -17.89 1.18
CA PRO A 202 14.37 -16.64 1.39
C PRO A 202 13.83 -15.75 2.52
N LEU A 203 12.59 -15.99 2.95
CA LEU A 203 11.88 -15.20 3.96
C LEU A 203 11.81 -15.88 5.34
N ARG A 204 11.96 -17.22 5.41
CA ARG A 204 11.68 -18.01 6.64
C ARG A 204 12.43 -17.52 7.88
N ASP A 205 13.72 -17.19 7.74
CA ASP A 205 14.55 -16.71 8.86
C ASP A 205 14.40 -15.22 9.15
N LEU A 206 13.71 -14.49 8.27
CA LEU A 206 13.53 -13.04 8.39
C LEU A 206 12.20 -12.67 9.04
N VAL A 207 11.21 -13.55 8.92
CA VAL A 207 9.85 -13.29 9.41
C VAL A 207 9.69 -13.69 10.87
N VAL A 208 8.74 -13.05 11.55
CA VAL A 208 8.39 -13.43 12.92
C VAL A 208 7.75 -14.83 12.95
N PRO A 209 7.87 -15.60 14.05
CA PRO A 209 7.34 -16.96 14.14
C PRO A 209 5.82 -17.07 13.93
N GLU A 210 5.08 -15.98 14.11
CA GLU A 210 3.64 -15.91 13.88
C GLU A 210 3.27 -15.75 12.38
N VAL A 211 4.24 -15.61 11.49
CA VAL A 211 4.08 -15.78 10.03
C VAL A 211 4.34 -17.25 9.74
N VAL A 212 3.27 -18.03 9.60
CA VAL A 212 3.36 -19.48 9.35
C VAL A 212 3.04 -19.85 7.91
N ALA A 213 2.39 -18.95 7.17
CA ALA A 213 2.02 -19.11 5.77
C ALA A 213 2.41 -17.88 4.94
N TYR A 214 2.61 -18.06 3.63
CA TYR A 214 2.84 -16.97 2.69
C TYR A 214 1.76 -15.87 2.78
N LYS A 215 0.49 -16.28 2.89
CA LYS A 215 -0.65 -15.36 3.01
C LYS A 215 -0.58 -14.46 4.26
N ASP A 216 0.07 -14.91 5.33
CA ASP A 216 0.20 -14.13 6.56
C ASP A 216 1.00 -12.84 6.34
N LEU A 217 1.89 -12.81 5.33
CA LEU A 217 2.66 -11.61 4.99
C LEU A 217 1.74 -10.45 4.62
N TRP A 218 0.73 -10.68 3.77
CA TRP A 218 -0.26 -9.68 3.42
C TRP A 218 -1.15 -9.33 4.63
N ASP A 219 -1.74 -10.35 5.25
CA ASP A 219 -2.73 -10.15 6.31
C ASP A 219 -2.15 -9.38 7.51
N ARG A 220 -0.88 -9.62 7.84
CA ARG A 220 -0.21 -8.93 8.95
C ARG A 220 0.18 -7.50 8.61
N VAL A 221 0.68 -7.21 7.40
CA VAL A 221 0.96 -5.81 7.01
C VAL A 221 -0.34 -5.00 7.01
N CYS A 222 -1.44 -5.57 6.50
CA CYS A 222 -2.77 -4.98 6.54
C CYS A 222 -3.28 -4.73 7.96
N ALA A 223 -2.99 -5.64 8.89
CA ALA A 223 -3.33 -5.51 10.31
C ALA A 223 -2.32 -4.70 11.12
N GLU A 224 -1.30 -4.12 10.47
CA GLU A 224 -0.19 -3.39 11.09
C GLU A 224 0.58 -4.20 12.16
N LEU A 225 0.56 -5.51 12.02
CA LEU A 225 1.31 -6.42 12.87
C LEU A 225 2.74 -6.59 12.34
N PRO A 226 3.73 -6.81 13.22
CA PRO A 226 5.08 -7.13 12.79
C PRO A 226 5.09 -8.35 11.88
N ILE A 227 5.83 -8.25 10.79
CA ILE A 227 6.13 -9.35 9.88
C ILE A 227 7.59 -9.77 9.94
N LEU A 228 8.51 -8.89 10.33
CA LEU A 228 9.95 -9.16 10.37
C LEU A 228 10.50 -9.23 11.80
N THR A 229 11.53 -10.05 12.01
CA THR A 229 12.24 -10.13 13.28
C THR A 229 13.06 -8.85 13.55
N ASP A 230 13.35 -8.57 14.82
CA ASP A 230 14.22 -7.44 15.21
C ASP A 230 15.61 -7.55 14.56
N GLU A 231 16.12 -8.77 14.35
CA GLU A 231 17.40 -9.02 13.68
C GLU A 231 17.34 -8.63 12.19
N ALA A 232 16.27 -9.00 11.49
CA ALA A 232 16.07 -8.56 10.11
C ALA A 232 15.95 -7.03 10.02
N MET A 233 15.19 -6.42 10.94
CA MET A 233 15.02 -4.97 11.01
C MET A 233 16.34 -4.23 11.30
N ALA A 234 17.22 -4.78 12.13
CA ALA A 234 18.54 -4.22 12.42
C ALA A 234 19.49 -4.23 11.21
N ARG A 235 19.21 -5.05 10.20
CA ARG A 235 19.99 -5.19 8.96
C ARG A 235 19.47 -4.34 7.80
N ARG A 236 18.46 -3.50 8.03
CA ARG A 236 17.86 -2.64 7.00
C ARG A 236 18.92 -1.78 6.29
N PRO A 237 18.91 -1.69 4.95
CA PRO A 237 19.80 -0.82 4.20
C PRO A 237 19.67 0.67 4.56
N ILE A 238 20.80 1.39 4.59
CA ILE A 238 20.92 2.85 4.87
C ILE A 238 21.07 3.65 3.57
#